data_AF-A0A804PZ99-F1
#
_entry.id   AF-A0A804PZ99-F1
#
_cell.length_a   1.000
_cell.length_b   1.000
_cell.length_c   1.000
_cell.angle_alpha   90.00
_cell.angle_beta   90.00
_cell.angle_gamma   90.00
#
_symmetry.space_group_name_H-M   'P 1'
#
loop_
_entity.id
_entity.type
_entity.pdbx_description
1 polymer ?
#
loop_
_entity_poly.entity_id
_entity_poly.type
_entity_poly.pdbx_seq_one_letter_code
_entity_poly.pdbx_strand_id
1 'polypeptide(L)'
;LLALNKRLFGIKVGNFCYVKEGLVLGQLTGNRFTITLRGVTAESEDMIKIAVDGLGKNGFINYYGLQFGSGSIPTHLVGAALLRGEWKVAVNLILDPREGERDDINELRKHYKEHGDIDMALRNFPRHLVAERAILQCLKKCPGNHLQALKGIPRTLRMMYVAFFYLHILHFSLYYY
;
A
#
# COMPACT_ATOMS: atom_id res chain seq x y z
N LEU A 1 5.75 -18.74 25.71
CA LEU A 1 6.00 -17.61 24.79
C LEU A 1 7.42 -17.05 24.92
N LEU A 2 7.90 -16.68 26.10
CA LEU A 2 9.26 -16.14 26.32
C LEU A 2 10.40 -16.93 25.68
N ALA A 3 10.33 -18.27 25.69
CA ALA A 3 11.34 -19.13 25.07
C ALA A 3 11.52 -18.87 23.55
N LEU A 4 10.51 -18.32 22.87
CA LEU A 4 10.59 -17.96 21.45
C LEU A 4 11.60 -16.84 21.18
N ASN A 5 11.88 -15.96 22.15
CA ASN A 5 12.84 -14.87 21.99
C ASN A 5 14.24 -15.35 21.58
N LYS A 6 14.61 -16.60 21.88
CA LYS A 6 15.89 -17.20 21.46
C LYS A 6 15.93 -17.59 19.99
N ARG A 7 14.76 -17.72 19.34
CA ARG A 7 14.61 -18.20 17.96
C ARG A 7 14.10 -17.13 17.01
N LEU A 8 13.54 -16.03 17.53
CA LEU A 8 13.00 -14.94 16.73
C LEU A 8 14.11 -13.94 16.36
N PHE A 9 14.24 -13.65 15.07
CA PHE A 9 15.13 -12.62 14.56
C PHE A 9 14.35 -11.32 14.33
N GLY A 10 14.84 -10.19 14.85
CA GLY A 10 14.20 -8.88 14.70
C GLY A 10 12.90 -8.67 15.49
N ILE A 11 12.43 -9.69 16.22
CA ILE A 11 11.18 -9.64 17.01
C ILE A 11 11.47 -10.14 18.42
N LYS A 12 10.92 -9.45 19.42
CA LYS A 12 10.89 -9.89 20.82
C LYS A 12 9.46 -9.86 21.35
N VAL A 13 9.11 -10.82 22.19
CA VAL A 13 7.84 -10.87 22.92
C VAL A 13 8.09 -10.74 24.42
N GLY A 14 7.27 -9.95 25.11
CA GLY A 14 7.44 -9.61 26.52
C GLY A 14 6.17 -9.03 27.14
N ASN A 15 6.26 -8.57 28.39
CA ASN A 15 5.19 -7.84 29.09
C ASN A 15 3.83 -8.55 29.11
N PHE A 16 3.82 -9.86 29.36
CA PHE A 16 2.60 -10.65 29.37
C PHE A 16 1.74 -10.35 30.60
N CYS A 17 0.44 -10.19 30.37
CA CYS A 17 -0.59 -10.21 31.40
C CYS A 17 -1.81 -10.95 30.86
N TYR A 18 -2.57 -11.59 31.76
CA TYR A 18 -3.86 -12.16 31.41
C TYR A 18 -4.93 -11.07 31.47
N VAL A 19 -5.75 -11.01 30.44
CA VAL A 19 -6.85 -10.06 30.30
C VAL A 19 -8.13 -10.81 29.97
N LYS A 20 -9.28 -10.29 30.38
CA LYS A 20 -10.59 -10.90 30.11
C LYS A 20 -11.03 -10.70 28.65
N GLU A 21 -10.70 -9.54 28.11
CA GLU A 21 -11.08 -9.12 26.75
C GLU A 21 -9.83 -9.04 25.88
N GLY A 22 -9.94 -9.52 24.64
CA GLY A 22 -8.88 -9.41 23.65
C GLY A 22 -8.76 -8.00 23.06
N LEU A 23 -7.59 -7.69 22.52
CA LEU A 23 -7.38 -6.45 21.76
C LEU A 23 -8.06 -6.53 20.39
N VAL A 24 -8.70 -5.43 19.97
CA VAL A 24 -9.27 -5.28 18.62
C VAL A 24 -8.66 -4.08 17.88
N LEU A 25 -8.66 -4.15 16.54
CA LEU A 25 -8.21 -3.05 15.70
C LEU A 25 -9.03 -1.78 15.99
N GLY A 26 -8.35 -0.65 16.18
CA GLY A 26 -8.97 0.63 16.51
C GLY A 26 -8.96 1.00 18.00
N GLN A 27 -8.54 0.11 18.90
CA GLN A 27 -8.42 0.43 20.34
C GLN A 27 -7.18 1.26 20.71
N LEU A 28 -6.22 1.43 19.79
CA LEU A 28 -5.05 2.28 20.06
C LEU A 28 -5.45 3.76 20.07
N THR A 29 -4.95 4.52 21.04
CA THR A 29 -5.15 5.98 21.10
C THR A 29 -4.11 6.74 20.30
N GLY A 30 -2.96 6.12 20.02
CA GLY A 30 -1.87 6.74 19.25
C GLY A 30 -0.61 5.89 19.28
N ASN A 31 0.45 6.44 18.69
CA ASN A 31 1.78 5.83 18.67
C ASN A 31 2.80 6.86 19.17
N ARG A 32 3.83 6.38 19.89
CA ARG A 32 4.99 7.20 20.23
C ARG A 32 6.10 6.92 19.22
N PHE A 33 6.59 7.98 18.57
CA PHE A 33 7.68 7.88 17.62
C PHE A 33 8.96 8.50 18.20
N THR A 34 10.09 7.90 17.88
CA THR A 34 11.42 8.48 18.06
C THR A 34 12.08 8.51 16.69
N ILE A 35 12.32 9.71 16.18
CA ILE A 35 12.80 9.95 14.81
C ILE A 35 14.18 10.59 14.89
N THR A 36 15.14 10.05 14.15
CA THR A 36 16.47 10.64 13.98
C THR A 36 16.64 11.03 12.52
N LEU A 37 16.62 12.33 12.24
CA LEU A 37 16.93 12.87 10.92
C LEU A 37 18.44 12.92 10.74
N ARG A 38 18.94 12.40 9.61
CA ARG A 38 20.38 12.38 9.27
C ARG A 38 20.61 13.25 8.03
N GLY A 39 21.75 13.95 7.98
CA GLY A 39 22.10 14.80 6.84
C GLY A 39 21.22 16.05 6.72
N VAL A 40 20.83 16.65 7.84
CA VAL A 40 20.00 17.86 7.86
C VAL A 40 20.83 19.05 7.39
N THR A 41 20.37 19.71 6.33
CA THR A 41 20.87 21.02 5.86
C THR A 41 19.93 22.11 6.35
N ALA A 42 20.47 23.06 7.12
CA ALA A 42 19.73 24.22 7.60
C ALA A 42 20.67 25.43 7.63
N GLU A 43 20.11 26.63 7.51
CA GLU A 43 20.88 27.88 7.61
C GLU A 43 21.52 28.06 8.99
N SER A 44 20.85 27.58 10.05
CA SER A 44 21.34 27.61 11.42
C SER A 44 20.65 26.56 12.30
N GLU A 45 21.22 26.27 13.46
CA GLU A 45 20.57 25.45 14.49
C GLU A 45 19.29 26.11 15.04
N ASP A 46 19.22 27.44 15.05
CA ASP A 46 18.06 28.16 15.56
C ASP A 46 16.85 28.00 14.63
N MET A 47 17.05 27.93 13.31
CA MET A 47 15.98 27.56 12.37
C MET A 47 15.42 26.16 12.65
N ILE A 48 16.28 25.20 13.03
CA ILE A 48 15.84 23.85 13.42
C ILE A 48 14.98 23.92 14.69
N LYS A 49 15.41 24.68 15.70
CA LYS A 49 14.64 24.86 16.94
C LYS A 49 13.28 25.51 16.67
N ILE A 50 13.24 26.56 15.86
CA ILE A 50 11.99 27.24 15.47
C ILE A 50 11.03 26.24 14.79
N ALA A 51 11.53 25.41 13.87
CA ALA A 51 10.71 24.40 13.20
C ALA A 51 10.15 23.34 14.18
N VAL A 52 10.98 22.84 15.09
CA VAL A 52 10.57 21.84 16.10
C VAL A 52 9.57 22.44 17.09
N ASP A 53 9.81 23.66 17.56
CA ASP A 53 8.90 24.37 18.46
C ASP A 53 7.57 24.69 17.77
N GLY A 54 7.62 25.11 16.50
CA GLY A 54 6.43 25.33 15.69
C GLY A 54 5.59 24.07 15.54
N LEU A 55 6.23 22.93 15.27
CA LEU A 55 5.57 21.62 15.22
C LEU A 55 4.94 21.24 16.57
N GLY A 56 5.63 21.52 17.68
CA GLY A 56 5.13 21.23 19.02
C GLY A 56 3.94 22.10 19.43
N LYS A 57 3.95 23.39 19.07
CA LYS A 57 2.90 24.35 19.45
C LYS A 57 1.68 24.30 18.53
N ASN A 58 1.90 24.18 17.23
CA ASN A 58 0.85 24.31 16.22
C ASN A 58 0.42 22.94 15.65
N GLY A 59 1.16 21.87 15.93
CA GLY A 59 0.96 20.58 15.29
C GLY A 59 1.37 20.60 13.82
N PHE A 60 0.74 19.74 13.03
CA PHE A 60 0.96 19.62 11.59
C PHE A 60 -0.34 19.24 10.89
N ILE A 61 -0.39 19.44 9.58
CA ILE A 61 -1.54 19.01 8.76
C ILE A 61 -1.56 17.48 8.68
N ASN A 62 -2.66 16.87 9.13
CA ASN A 62 -2.82 15.43 9.19
C ASN A 62 -3.07 14.81 7.80
N TYR A 63 -2.02 14.75 6.97
CA TYR A 63 -2.06 14.10 5.67
C TYR A 63 -1.94 12.58 5.81
N TYR A 64 -2.70 11.84 4.99
CA TYR A 64 -2.44 10.42 4.75
C TYR A 64 -1.13 10.25 3.98
N GLY A 65 -0.10 9.71 4.65
CA GLY A 65 1.22 9.54 4.06
C GLY A 65 1.25 8.62 2.83
N LEU A 66 2.25 8.82 1.97
CA LEU A 66 2.48 8.04 0.75
C LEU A 66 2.65 6.53 1.00
N GLN A 67 2.94 6.10 2.24
CA GLN A 67 3.15 4.69 2.61
C GLN A 67 2.04 3.72 2.22
N PHE A 68 0.86 4.21 1.86
CA PHE A 68 -0.24 3.36 1.44
C PHE A 68 -0.45 3.30 -0.09
N GLY A 69 0.41 3.95 -0.87
CA GLY A 69 0.35 3.97 -2.33
C GLY A 69 1.67 4.33 -3.02
N SER A 70 2.79 4.39 -2.29
CA SER A 70 4.12 4.78 -2.80
C SER A 70 4.75 3.75 -3.75
N GLY A 71 4.02 2.71 -4.11
CA GLY A 71 4.40 1.86 -5.23
C GLY A 71 4.10 2.60 -6.54
N SER A 72 4.78 2.20 -7.60
CA SER A 72 4.51 2.63 -8.97
C SER A 72 3.07 2.38 -9.44
N ILE A 73 2.25 1.68 -8.66
CA ILE A 73 0.82 1.45 -8.93
C ILE A 73 0.03 2.75 -8.70
N PRO A 74 -0.68 3.27 -9.72
CA PRO A 74 -1.55 4.42 -9.59
C PRO A 74 -2.86 4.01 -8.87
N THR A 75 -2.75 3.75 -7.56
CA THR A 75 -3.78 3.10 -6.73
C THR A 75 -5.09 3.88 -6.72
N HIS A 76 -5.02 5.21 -6.77
CA HIS A 76 -6.19 6.10 -6.88
C HIS A 76 -6.88 5.97 -8.25
N LEU A 77 -6.15 5.78 -9.35
CA LEU A 77 -6.73 5.53 -10.67
C LEU A 77 -7.43 4.18 -10.74
N VAL A 78 -6.87 3.14 -10.10
CA VAL A 78 -7.54 1.85 -9.94
C VAL A 78 -8.85 2.04 -9.18
N GLY A 79 -8.83 2.78 -8.07
CA GLY A 79 -10.03 3.13 -7.31
C GLY A 79 -11.09 3.86 -8.15
N ALA A 80 -10.67 4.84 -8.95
CA ALA A 80 -11.55 5.57 -9.86
C ALA A 80 -12.18 4.66 -10.92
N ALA A 81 -11.40 3.77 -11.54
CA ALA A 81 -11.89 2.81 -12.52
C ALA A 81 -12.89 1.81 -11.90
N LEU A 82 -12.63 1.36 -10.67
CA LEU A 82 -13.55 0.50 -9.92
C LEU A 82 -14.89 1.19 -9.66
N LEU A 83 -14.88 2.45 -9.24
CA LEU A 83 -16.11 3.21 -8.96
C LEU A 83 -16.92 3.51 -10.23
N ARG A 84 -16.25 3.67 -11.37
CA ARG A 84 -16.89 3.87 -12.68
C ARG A 84 -17.39 2.59 -13.35
N GLY A 85 -17.12 1.42 -12.77
CA GLY A 85 -17.49 0.14 -13.36
C GLY A 85 -16.60 -0.28 -14.54
N GLU A 86 -15.43 0.34 -14.71
CA GLU A 86 -14.50 0.10 -15.80
C GLU A 86 -13.58 -1.08 -15.47
N TRP A 87 -14.15 -2.28 -15.37
CA TRP A 87 -13.45 -3.48 -14.86
C TRP A 87 -12.18 -3.84 -15.62
N LYS A 88 -12.23 -3.77 -16.95
CA LYS A 88 -11.07 -4.05 -17.81
C LYS A 88 -9.96 -3.03 -17.59
N VAL A 89 -10.32 -1.75 -17.45
CA VAL A 89 -9.37 -0.66 -17.17
C VAL A 89 -8.71 -0.90 -15.80
N ALA A 90 -9.49 -1.23 -14.76
CA ALA A 90 -8.95 -1.52 -13.44
C ALA A 90 -7.99 -2.72 -13.45
N VAL A 91 -8.32 -3.80 -14.17
CA VAL A 91 -7.42 -4.96 -14.35
C VAL A 91 -6.12 -4.54 -15.04
N ASN A 92 -6.21 -3.78 -16.13
CA ASN A 92 -5.05 -3.33 -16.87
C ASN A 92 -4.16 -2.43 -16.01
N LEU A 93 -4.73 -1.48 -15.24
CA LEU A 93 -3.95 -0.64 -14.32
C LEU A 93 -3.17 -1.46 -13.29
N ILE A 94 -3.69 -2.61 -12.86
CA ILE A 94 -3.03 -3.51 -11.90
C ILE A 94 -1.97 -4.40 -12.59
N LEU A 95 -2.16 -4.77 -13.85
CA LEU A 95 -1.26 -5.71 -14.55
C LEU A 95 -0.21 -5.02 -15.41
N ASP A 96 -0.47 -3.82 -15.92
CA ASP A 96 0.37 -3.14 -16.90
C ASP A 96 1.73 -2.70 -16.34
N PRO A 97 2.77 -2.68 -17.20
CA PRO A 97 4.07 -2.07 -16.92
C PRO A 97 3.95 -0.63 -16.41
N ARG A 98 4.92 -0.20 -15.59
CA ARG A 98 4.89 1.11 -14.93
C ARG A 98 6.28 1.60 -14.54
N GLU A 99 6.44 2.91 -14.48
CA GLU A 99 7.70 3.54 -14.10
C GLU A 99 7.99 3.37 -12.60
N GLY A 100 9.26 3.17 -12.24
CA GLY A 100 9.70 3.02 -10.85
C GLY A 100 9.49 1.65 -10.21
N GLU A 101 8.93 0.67 -10.93
CA GLU A 101 8.98 -0.74 -10.51
C GLU A 101 10.35 -1.34 -10.86
N ARG A 102 10.75 -2.43 -10.19
CA ARG A 102 11.97 -3.15 -10.57
C ARG A 102 11.88 -3.67 -12.01
N ASP A 103 12.99 -3.56 -12.73
CA ASP A 103 13.09 -3.94 -14.15
C ASP A 103 12.61 -5.37 -14.43
N ASP A 104 12.97 -6.34 -13.58
CA ASP A 104 12.58 -7.74 -13.76
C ASP A 104 11.06 -7.96 -13.69
N ILE A 105 10.37 -7.23 -12.81
CA ILE A 105 8.91 -7.27 -12.71
C ILE A 105 8.28 -6.53 -13.89
N ASN A 106 8.87 -5.40 -14.28
CA ASN A 106 8.36 -4.59 -15.37
C ASN A 106 8.45 -5.33 -16.73
N GLU A 107 9.55 -6.03 -16.99
CA GLU A 107 9.70 -6.91 -18.17
C GLU A 107 8.68 -8.06 -18.15
N LEU A 108 8.41 -8.66 -16.99
CA LEU A 108 7.36 -9.68 -16.88
C LEU A 108 5.98 -9.14 -17.24
N ARG A 109 5.66 -7.91 -16.81
CA ARG A 109 4.41 -7.24 -17.17
C ARG A 109 4.32 -6.94 -18.66
N LYS A 110 5.43 -6.52 -19.29
CA LYS A 110 5.49 -6.27 -20.75
C LYS A 110 5.23 -7.57 -21.51
N HIS A 111 5.93 -8.64 -21.16
CA HIS A 111 5.73 -9.96 -21.76
C HIS A 111 4.27 -10.43 -21.62
N TYR A 112 3.66 -10.28 -20.43
CA TYR A 112 2.25 -10.62 -20.25
C TYR A 112 1.33 -9.74 -21.11
N LYS A 113 1.60 -8.43 -21.22
CA LYS A 113 0.80 -7.50 -22.01
C LYS A 113 0.87 -7.79 -23.51
N GLU A 114 2.04 -8.19 -24.01
CA GLU A 114 2.28 -8.48 -25.42
C GLU A 114 1.74 -9.86 -25.85
N HIS A 115 1.92 -10.88 -25.01
CA HIS A 115 1.61 -12.27 -25.38
C HIS A 115 0.37 -12.85 -24.71
N GLY A 116 -0.11 -12.25 -23.62
CA GLY A 116 -1.24 -12.77 -22.85
C GLY A 116 -0.96 -14.09 -22.13
N ASP A 117 0.31 -14.50 -21.99
CA ASP A 117 0.69 -15.78 -21.38
C ASP A 117 0.50 -15.75 -19.85
N ILE A 118 -0.71 -16.15 -19.42
CA ILE A 118 -1.09 -16.22 -18.01
C ILE A 118 -0.26 -17.26 -17.25
N ASP A 119 0.16 -18.35 -17.91
CA ASP A 119 0.89 -19.43 -17.26
C ASP A 119 2.33 -19.02 -16.93
N MET A 120 3.02 -18.40 -17.88
CA MET A 120 4.33 -17.81 -17.63
C MET A 120 4.25 -16.71 -16.56
N ALA A 121 3.24 -15.82 -16.66
CA ALA A 121 3.02 -14.77 -15.68
C ALA A 121 2.87 -15.34 -14.26
N LEU A 122 2.01 -16.34 -14.05
CA LEU A 122 1.78 -16.94 -12.73
C LEU A 122 2.98 -17.67 -12.15
N ARG A 123 3.86 -18.21 -12.99
CA ARG A 123 5.12 -18.85 -12.55
C ARG A 123 6.13 -17.81 -12.08
N ASN A 124 6.24 -16.69 -12.80
CA ASN A 124 7.29 -15.70 -12.57
C ASN A 124 6.89 -14.56 -11.63
N PHE A 125 5.59 -14.25 -11.48
CA PHE A 125 5.14 -13.19 -10.58
C PHE A 125 5.47 -13.53 -9.11
N PRO A 126 6.21 -12.66 -8.40
CA PRO A 126 6.53 -12.85 -6.99
C PRO A 126 5.30 -13.06 -6.10
N ARG A 127 5.46 -13.83 -5.02
CA ARG A 127 4.35 -14.14 -4.09
C ARG A 127 3.73 -12.92 -3.40
N HIS A 128 4.48 -11.83 -3.24
CA HIS A 128 3.99 -10.61 -2.60
C HIS A 128 3.06 -9.79 -3.52
N LEU A 129 3.04 -10.06 -4.83
CA LEU A 129 2.11 -9.45 -5.80
C LEU A 129 0.76 -10.19 -5.78
N VAL A 130 0.06 -10.05 -4.66
CA VAL A 130 -1.16 -10.81 -4.35
C VAL A 130 -2.30 -10.46 -5.30
N ALA A 131 -2.48 -9.17 -5.63
CA ALA A 131 -3.57 -8.72 -6.51
C ALA A 131 -3.39 -9.27 -7.92
N GLU A 132 -2.20 -9.13 -8.49
CA GLU A 132 -1.83 -9.57 -9.83
C GLU A 132 -2.06 -11.07 -9.98
N ARG A 133 -1.52 -11.86 -9.04
CA ARG A 133 -1.67 -13.32 -9.06
C ARG A 133 -3.12 -13.74 -8.94
N ALA A 134 -3.91 -13.08 -8.08
CA ALA A 134 -5.33 -13.38 -7.93
C ALA A 134 -6.13 -13.10 -9.21
N ILE A 135 -5.86 -11.97 -9.86
CA ILE A 135 -6.47 -11.59 -11.14
C ILE A 135 -6.12 -12.63 -12.21
N LEU A 136 -4.84 -12.95 -12.38
CA LEU A 136 -4.36 -13.91 -13.38
C LEU A 136 -4.94 -15.31 -13.17
N GLN A 137 -5.02 -15.79 -11.92
CA GLN A 137 -5.67 -17.06 -11.60
C GLN A 137 -7.15 -17.09 -11.98
N CYS A 138 -7.86 -15.98 -11.79
CA CYS A 138 -9.27 -15.89 -12.17
C CYS A 138 -9.43 -15.79 -13.69
N LEU A 139 -8.60 -14.99 -14.37
CA LEU A 139 -8.62 -14.87 -15.83
C LEU A 139 -8.27 -16.20 -16.51
N LYS A 140 -7.40 -17.02 -15.90
CA LYS A 140 -7.12 -18.39 -16.39
C LYS A 140 -8.38 -19.27 -16.41
N LYS A 141 -9.21 -19.17 -15.37
CA LYS A 141 -10.44 -19.97 -15.23
C LYS A 141 -11.60 -19.42 -16.05
N CYS A 142 -11.72 -18.10 -16.12
CA CYS A 142 -12.81 -17.41 -16.79
C CYS A 142 -12.25 -16.26 -17.66
N PRO A 143 -11.70 -16.57 -18.85
CA PRO A 143 -11.16 -15.55 -19.76
C PRO A 143 -12.19 -14.46 -20.06
N GLY A 144 -11.75 -13.20 -20.07
CA GLY A 144 -12.60 -12.04 -20.36
C GLY A 144 -13.51 -11.57 -19.20
N ASN A 145 -13.66 -12.33 -18.11
CA ASN A 145 -14.47 -11.93 -16.96
C ASN A 145 -13.67 -11.08 -15.96
N HIS A 146 -13.42 -9.82 -16.33
CA HIS A 146 -12.61 -8.86 -15.54
C HIS A 146 -13.22 -8.55 -14.17
N LEU A 147 -14.56 -8.49 -14.07
CA LEU A 147 -15.24 -8.28 -12.79
C LEU A 147 -14.97 -9.44 -11.83
N GLN A 148 -15.07 -10.68 -12.31
CA GLN A 148 -14.77 -11.85 -11.49
C GLN A 148 -13.27 -11.88 -11.11
N ALA A 149 -12.39 -11.45 -12.01
CA ALA A 149 -10.96 -11.35 -11.72
C ALA A 149 -10.66 -10.35 -10.58
N LEU A 150 -11.29 -9.18 -10.59
CA LEU A 150 -11.18 -8.20 -9.50
C LEU A 150 -11.79 -8.73 -8.19
N LYS A 151 -12.87 -9.53 -8.27
CA LYS A 151 -13.44 -10.23 -7.11
C LYS A 151 -12.52 -11.29 -6.52
N GLY A 152 -11.55 -11.79 -7.29
CA GLY A 152 -10.50 -12.70 -6.80
C GLY A 152 -9.52 -12.04 -5.83
N ILE A 153 -9.33 -10.72 -5.92
CA ILE A 153 -8.45 -9.98 -5.01
C ILE A 153 -9.03 -10.01 -3.59
N PRO A 154 -8.23 -10.27 -2.54
CA PRO A 154 -8.70 -10.22 -1.14
C PRO A 154 -9.45 -8.93 -0.83
N ARG A 155 -10.58 -9.04 -0.12
CA ARG A 155 -11.51 -7.91 0.12
C ARG A 155 -10.80 -6.68 0.69
N THR A 156 -9.92 -6.87 1.68
CA THR A 156 -9.18 -5.77 2.31
C THR A 156 -8.34 -4.99 1.30
N LEU A 157 -7.60 -5.69 0.43
CA LEU A 157 -6.79 -5.06 -0.60
C LEU A 157 -7.65 -4.37 -1.66
N ARG A 158 -8.79 -4.98 -2.02
CA ARG A 158 -9.73 -4.37 -2.96
C ARG A 158 -10.32 -3.06 -2.43
N MET A 159 -10.66 -3.03 -1.14
CA MET A 159 -11.18 -1.82 -0.47
C MET A 159 -10.10 -0.72 -0.38
N MET A 160 -8.82 -1.08 -0.30
CA MET A 160 -7.74 -0.09 -0.30
C MET A 160 -7.78 0.75 -1.58
N TYR A 161 -7.94 0.18 -2.78
CA TYR A 161 -8.01 0.97 -4.02
C TYR A 161 -9.08 2.08 -3.96
N VAL A 162 -10.27 1.75 -3.49
CA VAL A 162 -11.38 2.70 -3.36
C VAL A 162 -11.09 3.73 -2.26
N ALA A 163 -10.55 3.29 -1.12
CA ALA A 163 -10.12 4.20 -0.07
C ALA A 163 -9.07 5.21 -0.57
N PHE A 164 -8.10 4.76 -1.38
CA PHE A 164 -7.08 5.62 -2.00
C PHE A 164 -7.67 6.71 -2.87
N PHE A 165 -8.71 6.38 -3.65
CA PHE A 165 -9.40 7.37 -4.45
C PHE A 165 -10.07 8.45 -3.58
N TYR A 166 -10.78 8.06 -2.51
CA TYR A 166 -11.38 9.02 -1.59
C TYR A 166 -10.33 9.88 -0.87
N LEU A 167 -9.22 9.27 -0.45
CA LEU A 167 -8.10 9.99 0.16
C LEU A 167 -7.47 11.00 -0.80
N HIS A 168 -7.32 10.63 -2.07
CA HIS A 168 -6.81 11.52 -3.11
C HIS A 168 -7.72 12.75 -3.30
N ILE A 169 -9.04 12.54 -3.33
CA ILE A 169 -10.02 13.64 -3.38
C ILE A 169 -9.94 14.52 -2.12
N LEU A 170 -9.84 13.91 -0.93
CA LEU A 170 -9.74 14.65 0.33
C LEU A 170 -8.47 15.50 0.39
N HIS A 171 -7.33 14.94 -0.03
CA HIS A 171 -6.08 15.69 -0.15
C HIS A 171 -6.22 16.85 -1.11
N PHE A 172 -6.75 16.62 -2.32
CA PHE A 172 -6.98 17.70 -3.26
C PHE A 172 -7.87 18.78 -2.64
N SER A 173 -8.97 18.40 -1.98
CA SER A 173 -9.86 19.36 -1.30
C SER A 173 -9.14 20.19 -0.23
N LEU A 174 -8.24 19.60 0.56
CA LEU A 174 -7.46 20.31 1.58
C LEU A 174 -6.45 21.32 0.99
N TYR A 175 -6.04 21.15 -0.27
CA TYR A 175 -5.12 22.08 -0.94
C TYR A 175 -5.82 23.31 -1.53
N TYR A 176 -7.14 23.26 -1.76
CA TYR A 176 -7.91 24.36 -2.37
C TYR A 176 -8.72 25.19 -1.36
N TYR A 177 -8.51 24.98 -0.06
CA TYR A 177 -9.02 25.81 1.04
C TYR A 177 -7.86 26.32 1.88
#